data_AF-A0A955EKZ7-F1
#
_entry.id   AF-A0A955EKZ7-F1
#
_cell.length_a   1.000
_cell.length_b   1.000
_cell.length_c   1.000
_cell.angle_alpha   90.00
_cell.angle_beta   90.00
_cell.angle_gamma   90.00
#
_symmetry.space_group_name_H-M   'P 1'
#
loop_
_entity.id
_entity.type
_entity.pdbx_description
1 polymer ?
#
loop_
_entity_poly.entity_id
_entity_poly.type
_entity_poly.pdbx_seq_one_letter_code
_entity_poly.pdbx_strand_id
1 'polypeptide(L)'
;MINQAIKNLYTATIGIECHVQLKTKSKLFASETNDSRNLEPNTAVGHVSFGMPGALPVLNEKAVELAARAAFALNTIPQKFSKFDRKHYFYPDLPKGYQISQFEEPIILGGYIAIEINGESKRIGITRAHMEEDAGKSTHPEGQDYSLVDLNRAGTPLLEIVSEPEIHSAAEARAFAKALYLQMKYADVSEADLYNGNMRFDVNVSVSKTDTLGTRTETKNLNSFKAVEKAV
;
A
#
# COMPACT_ATOMS: atom_id res chain seq x y z
N MET A 1 -23.20 -6.75 23.78
CA MET A 1 -23.42 -6.41 22.36
C MET A 1 -24.33 -5.19 22.29
N ILE A 2 -24.00 -4.21 21.44
CA ILE A 2 -24.83 -3.01 21.23
C ILE A 2 -26.11 -3.39 20.47
N ASN A 3 -27.25 -2.81 20.84
CA ASN A 3 -28.56 -3.02 20.19
C ASN A 3 -28.52 -2.58 18.71
N GLN A 4 -29.16 -3.34 17.81
CA GLN A 4 -29.25 -3.02 16.38
C GLN A 4 -29.91 -1.65 16.11
N ALA A 5 -30.93 -1.27 16.87
CA ALA A 5 -31.55 0.05 16.77
C ALA A 5 -30.55 1.18 17.02
N ILE A 6 -29.60 0.97 17.96
CA ILE A 6 -28.53 1.93 18.22
C ILE A 6 -27.52 1.93 17.06
N LYS A 7 -27.15 0.77 16.53
CA LYS A 7 -26.22 0.68 15.38
C LYS A 7 -26.75 1.42 14.15
N ASN A 8 -28.05 1.31 13.88
CA ASN A 8 -28.70 1.97 12.74
C ASN A 8 -28.72 3.51 12.86
N LEU A 9 -28.40 4.08 14.02
CA LEU A 9 -28.22 5.53 14.18
C LEU A 9 -26.87 6.03 13.65
N TYR A 10 -25.94 5.12 13.33
CA TYR A 10 -24.59 5.47 12.91
C TYR A 10 -24.33 5.01 11.48
N THR A 11 -23.60 5.85 10.75
CA THR A 11 -23.02 5.53 9.45
C THR A 11 -21.54 5.28 9.64
N ALA A 12 -21.06 4.15 9.11
CA ALA A 12 -19.64 3.88 8.98
C ALA A 12 -19.13 4.52 7.68
N THR A 13 -17.98 5.19 7.77
CA THR A 13 -17.30 5.76 6.63
C THR A 13 -15.87 5.22 6.63
N ILE A 14 -15.55 4.48 5.57
CA ILE A 14 -14.33 3.69 5.44
C ILE A 14 -13.51 4.21 4.26
N GLY A 15 -12.20 4.34 4.48
CA GLY A 15 -11.18 4.51 3.43
C GLY A 15 -10.19 3.35 3.49
N ILE A 16 -9.66 2.94 2.34
CA ILE A 16 -8.70 1.85 2.24
C ILE A 16 -7.43 2.35 1.59
N GLU A 17 -6.31 2.09 2.26
CA GLU A 17 -4.96 2.27 1.73
C GLU A 17 -4.42 0.90 1.32
N CYS A 18 -3.80 0.81 0.15
CA CYS A 18 -3.22 -0.43 -0.34
C CYS A 18 -1.80 -0.21 -0.86
N HIS A 19 -0.84 -0.91 -0.26
CA HIS A 19 0.53 -0.94 -0.74
C HIS A 19 0.69 -2.11 -1.71
N VAL A 20 0.99 -1.80 -2.97
CA VAL A 20 1.17 -2.77 -4.05
C VAL A 20 2.65 -2.88 -4.41
N GLN A 21 3.26 -4.03 -4.18
CA GLN A 21 4.62 -4.31 -4.63
C GLN A 21 4.66 -4.47 -6.15
N LEU A 22 5.39 -3.59 -6.83
CA LEU A 22 5.54 -3.65 -8.28
C LEU A 22 6.49 -4.79 -8.66
N LYS A 23 6.13 -5.55 -9.70
CA LYS A 23 6.90 -6.73 -10.15
C LYS A 23 8.08 -6.37 -11.07
N THR A 24 8.95 -5.48 -10.60
CA THR A 24 10.22 -5.18 -11.28
C THR A 24 11.28 -6.25 -11.00
N LYS A 25 12.34 -6.28 -11.83
CA LYS A 25 13.50 -7.15 -11.59
C LYS A 25 14.42 -6.61 -10.49
N SER A 26 14.65 -5.31 -10.46
CA SER A 26 15.50 -4.63 -9.47
C SER A 26 14.69 -3.69 -8.56
N LYS A 27 15.30 -3.26 -7.46
CA LYS A 27 14.74 -2.30 -6.49
C LYS A 27 14.39 -0.94 -7.12
N LEU A 28 13.65 -0.10 -6.38
CA LEU A 28 13.14 1.18 -6.88
C LEU A 28 14.25 2.19 -7.15
N PHE A 29 15.29 2.19 -6.32
CA PHE A 29 16.39 3.16 -6.38
C PHE A 29 17.77 2.52 -6.53
N ALA A 30 17.82 1.21 -6.73
CA ALA A 30 19.05 0.43 -6.66
C ALA A 30 18.96 -0.83 -7.55
N SER A 31 20.11 -1.41 -7.88
CA SER A 31 20.23 -2.46 -8.91
C SER A 31 20.07 -3.90 -8.39
N GLU A 32 20.02 -4.09 -7.07
CA GLU A 32 19.85 -5.40 -6.45
C GLU A 32 18.47 -5.97 -6.79
N THR A 33 18.35 -7.30 -6.73
CA THR A 33 17.08 -8.00 -7.02
C THR A 33 15.95 -7.49 -6.12
N ASN A 34 14.77 -7.29 -6.72
CA ASN A 34 13.54 -7.01 -5.99
C ASN A 34 12.92 -8.29 -5.41
N ASP A 35 13.15 -9.43 -6.10
CA ASP A 35 12.71 -10.72 -5.61
C ASP A 35 13.71 -11.25 -4.59
N SER A 36 13.36 -11.11 -3.32
CA SER A 36 14.13 -11.62 -2.19
C SER A 36 13.50 -12.85 -1.53
N ARG A 37 12.49 -13.44 -2.17
CA ARG A 37 11.82 -14.64 -1.63
C ARG A 37 12.82 -15.78 -1.53
N ASN A 38 12.84 -16.43 -0.37
CA ASN A 38 13.73 -17.56 -0.06
C ASN A 38 15.24 -17.25 -0.16
N LEU A 39 15.62 -15.97 -0.18
CA LEU A 39 17.03 -15.60 -0.05
C LEU A 39 17.45 -15.59 1.42
N GLU A 40 18.73 -15.86 1.65
CA GLU A 40 19.32 -15.69 2.97
C GLU A 40 19.26 -14.22 3.41
N PRO A 41 19.09 -13.92 4.71
CA PRO A 41 19.02 -12.56 5.21
C PRO A 41 20.19 -11.68 4.75
N ASN A 42 19.89 -10.44 4.34
CA ASN A 42 20.87 -9.45 3.91
C ASN A 42 21.76 -9.87 2.72
N THR A 43 21.23 -10.60 1.73
CA THR A 43 21.95 -10.98 0.50
C THR A 43 21.52 -10.22 -0.76
N ALA A 44 20.30 -9.67 -0.79
CA ALA A 44 19.79 -8.80 -1.84
C ALA A 44 19.98 -7.31 -1.48
N VAL A 45 21.16 -6.93 -1.02
CA VAL A 45 21.46 -5.59 -0.50
C VAL A 45 22.74 -5.02 -1.09
N GLY A 46 22.87 -3.70 -1.02
CA GLY A 46 23.99 -2.93 -1.55
C GLY A 46 23.94 -1.49 -1.02
N HIS A 47 24.82 -0.63 -1.52
CA HIS A 47 25.17 0.63 -0.85
C HIS A 47 23.96 1.58 -0.66
N VAL A 48 23.06 1.63 -1.65
CA VAL A 48 21.85 2.47 -1.61
C VAL A 48 20.79 1.86 -0.70
N SER A 49 20.49 0.57 -0.86
CA SER A 49 19.48 -0.12 -0.06
C SER A 49 19.87 -0.22 1.42
N PHE A 50 21.18 -0.28 1.71
CA PHE A 50 21.75 -0.30 3.06
C PHE A 50 21.93 1.12 3.67
N GLY A 51 21.66 2.18 2.92
CA GLY A 51 21.77 3.56 3.40
C GLY A 51 23.20 4.00 3.75
N MET A 52 24.21 3.49 3.03
CA MET A 52 25.61 3.81 3.30
C MET A 52 25.95 5.27 2.98
N PRO A 53 26.90 5.89 3.72
CA PRO A 53 27.36 7.24 3.43
C PRO A 53 27.82 7.40 1.97
N GLY A 54 27.32 8.43 1.29
CA GLY A 54 27.66 8.72 -0.11
C GLY A 54 26.85 7.96 -1.17
N ALA A 55 25.95 7.05 -0.77
CA ALA A 55 25.06 6.37 -1.71
C ALA A 55 23.94 7.30 -2.23
N LEU A 56 23.67 7.26 -3.54
CA LEU A 56 22.65 8.08 -4.19
C LEU A 56 21.59 7.20 -4.89
N PRO A 57 20.30 7.54 -4.81
CA PRO A 57 19.22 6.77 -5.41
C PRO A 57 19.19 6.94 -6.94
N VAL A 58 18.97 5.85 -7.67
CA VAL A 58 18.78 5.85 -9.13
C VAL A 58 17.43 5.21 -9.46
N LEU A 59 16.48 6.02 -9.92
CA LEU A 59 15.10 5.60 -10.15
C LEU A 59 14.99 4.49 -11.21
N ASN A 60 14.20 3.48 -10.89
CA ASN A 60 13.89 2.36 -11.78
C ASN A 60 12.85 2.74 -12.83
N GLU A 61 13.28 2.80 -14.10
CA GLU A 61 12.40 3.10 -15.25
C GLU A 61 11.20 2.15 -15.34
N LYS A 62 11.40 0.85 -15.06
CA LYS A 62 10.32 -0.13 -15.11
C LYS A 62 9.28 0.12 -14.02
N ALA A 63 9.69 0.58 -12.84
CA ALA A 63 8.74 0.94 -11.78
C ALA A 63 7.82 2.09 -12.22
N VAL A 64 8.39 3.10 -12.89
CA VAL A 64 7.62 4.22 -13.47
C VAL A 64 6.64 3.74 -14.54
N GLU A 65 7.08 2.85 -15.44
CA GLU A 65 6.20 2.26 -16.46
C GLU A 65 5.03 1.48 -15.84
N LEU A 66 5.29 0.66 -14.82
CA LEU A 66 4.25 -0.11 -14.13
C LEU A 66 3.30 0.79 -13.35
N ALA A 67 3.79 1.85 -12.70
CA ALA A 67 2.94 2.84 -12.05
C ALA A 67 2.07 3.59 -13.07
N ALA A 68 2.64 4.01 -14.21
CA ALA A 68 1.87 4.63 -15.29
C ALA A 68 0.77 3.70 -15.84
N ARG A 69 1.07 2.40 -15.97
CA ARG A 69 0.08 1.39 -16.36
C ARG A 69 -1.01 1.22 -15.30
N ALA A 70 -0.66 1.23 -14.02
CA ALA A 70 -1.62 1.18 -12.93
C ALA A 70 -2.59 2.37 -12.96
N ALA A 71 -2.13 3.57 -13.35
CA ALA A 71 -2.99 4.75 -13.52
C ALA A 71 -4.20 4.45 -14.43
N PHE A 72 -3.95 3.85 -15.59
CA PHE A 72 -5.01 3.48 -16.54
C PHE A 72 -5.94 2.39 -15.96
N ALA A 73 -5.40 1.42 -15.22
CA ALA A 73 -6.20 0.40 -14.53
C ALA A 73 -7.08 0.99 -13.41
N LEU A 74 -6.66 2.12 -12.84
CA LEU A 74 -7.42 2.92 -11.88
C LEU A 74 -8.34 3.95 -12.56
N ASN A 75 -8.57 3.83 -13.87
CA ASN A 75 -9.42 4.72 -14.66
C ASN A 75 -9.00 6.21 -14.64
N THR A 76 -7.69 6.45 -14.62
CA THR A 76 -7.10 7.79 -14.73
C THR A 76 -5.86 7.75 -15.62
N ILE A 77 -5.15 8.88 -15.72
CA ILE A 77 -3.89 9.00 -16.47
C ILE A 77 -2.75 9.40 -15.50
N PRO A 78 -1.51 8.98 -15.76
CA PRO A 78 -0.39 9.41 -14.94
C PRO A 78 -0.17 10.92 -15.07
N GLN A 79 0.29 11.54 -14.00
CA GLN A 79 0.64 12.95 -13.99
C GLN A 79 1.83 13.20 -14.92
N LYS A 80 1.80 14.34 -15.64
CA LYS A 80 2.91 14.77 -16.51
C LYS A 80 4.15 15.18 -15.72
N PHE A 81 3.94 15.58 -14.47
CA PHE A 81 4.98 15.95 -13.53
C PHE A 81 4.69 15.26 -12.20
N SER A 82 5.72 14.68 -11.60
CA SER A 82 5.68 14.13 -10.25
C SER A 82 7.09 14.23 -9.67
N LYS A 83 7.19 14.35 -8.35
CA LYS A 83 8.47 14.40 -7.64
C LYS A 83 8.55 13.33 -6.57
N PHE A 84 9.77 13.04 -6.12
CA PHE A 84 10.01 12.21 -4.95
C PHE A 84 10.40 13.11 -3.78
N ASP A 85 9.92 12.74 -2.60
CA ASP A 85 10.08 13.42 -1.32
C ASP A 85 10.66 12.45 -0.28
N ARG A 86 11.24 12.98 0.79
CA ARG A 86 11.78 12.18 1.91
C ARG A 86 10.82 12.22 3.09
N LYS A 87 10.24 11.07 3.42
CA LYS A 87 9.41 10.85 4.61
C LYS A 87 10.31 10.38 5.76
N HIS A 88 10.66 11.30 6.66
CA HIS A 88 11.65 11.06 7.71
C HIS A 88 11.03 10.39 8.94
N TYR A 89 11.61 9.27 9.38
CA TYR A 89 11.30 8.60 10.65
C TYR A 89 12.42 7.60 10.97
N PHE A 90 12.60 7.30 12.26
CA PHE A 90 13.63 6.36 12.72
C PHE A 90 12.99 5.02 13.05
N TYR A 91 13.42 3.97 12.34
CA TYR A 91 13.07 2.59 12.66
C TYR A 91 14.19 1.65 12.18
N PRO A 92 14.50 0.54 12.87
CA PRO A 92 15.68 -0.29 12.55
C PRO A 92 15.72 -0.87 11.14
N ASP A 93 14.56 -1.14 10.53
CA ASP A 93 14.46 -1.68 9.16
C ASP A 93 14.40 -0.58 8.07
N LEU A 94 14.55 0.69 8.45
CA LEU A 94 14.63 1.84 7.55
C LEU A 94 16.04 2.46 7.59
N PRO A 95 17.01 1.93 6.81
CA PRO A 95 18.43 2.21 7.00
C PRO A 95 18.85 3.66 6.73
N LYS A 96 18.05 4.42 5.96
CA LYS A 96 18.36 5.81 5.60
C LYS A 96 17.87 6.84 6.63
N GLY A 97 17.06 6.43 7.62
CA GLY A 97 16.33 7.36 8.50
C GLY A 97 15.23 8.17 7.77
N TYR A 98 14.96 7.84 6.51
CA TYR A 98 13.84 8.32 5.73
C TYR A 98 13.47 7.30 4.64
N GLN A 99 12.21 7.30 4.26
CA GLN A 99 11.67 6.57 3.11
C GLN A 99 11.54 7.56 1.94
N ILE A 100 12.04 7.19 0.77
CA ILE A 100 11.77 7.94 -0.46
C ILE A 100 10.37 7.56 -0.96
N SER A 101 9.47 8.54 -1.00
CA SER A 101 8.06 8.41 -1.38
C SER A 101 7.66 9.63 -2.23
N GLN A 102 6.38 9.89 -2.47
CA GLN A 102 5.91 11.13 -3.09
C GLN A 102 4.86 11.76 -2.19
N PHE A 103 4.98 13.06 -1.87
CA PHE A 103 4.02 13.73 -1.01
C PHE A 103 3.03 14.56 -1.83
N GLU A 104 3.37 15.80 -2.22
CA GLU A 104 2.41 16.72 -2.83
C GLU A 104 2.08 16.40 -4.30
N GLU A 105 3.04 15.84 -5.04
CA GLU A 105 2.92 15.62 -6.49
C GLU A 105 3.10 14.13 -6.81
N PRO A 106 2.10 13.29 -6.52
CA PRO A 106 2.15 11.86 -6.79
C PRO A 106 2.05 11.56 -8.28
N ILE A 107 2.51 10.39 -8.70
CA ILE A 107 2.40 9.96 -10.11
C ILE A 107 0.95 9.76 -10.57
N ILE A 108 0.01 9.49 -9.66
CA ILE A 108 -1.42 9.30 -9.96
C ILE A 108 -2.28 10.15 -9.02
N LEU A 109 -3.23 10.89 -9.61
CA LEU A 109 -4.28 11.62 -8.91
C LEU A 109 -5.64 11.23 -9.48
N GLY A 110 -6.63 11.10 -8.60
CA GLY A 110 -7.99 10.73 -9.00
C GLY A 110 -8.09 9.30 -9.55
N GLY A 111 -9.24 9.03 -10.17
CA GLY A 111 -9.60 7.71 -10.69
C GLY A 111 -10.69 7.06 -9.86
N TYR A 112 -11.01 5.80 -10.17
CA TYR A 112 -11.99 5.04 -9.43
C TYR A 112 -11.84 3.53 -9.66
N ILE A 113 -12.35 2.75 -8.70
CA ILE A 113 -12.59 1.32 -8.83
C ILE A 113 -14.08 1.07 -8.85
N ALA A 114 -14.56 0.35 -9.86
CA ALA A 114 -15.93 -0.17 -9.88
C ALA A 114 -16.00 -1.44 -9.02
N ILE A 115 -16.95 -1.48 -8.10
CA ILE A 115 -17.31 -2.64 -7.29
C ILE A 115 -18.73 -3.08 -7.63
N GLU A 116 -19.02 -4.36 -7.42
CA GLU A 116 -20.38 -4.89 -7.49
C GLU A 116 -20.83 -5.40 -6.13
N ILE A 117 -22.01 -4.97 -5.70
CA ILE A 117 -22.67 -5.43 -4.48
C ILE A 117 -24.11 -5.75 -4.83
N ASN A 118 -24.53 -7.00 -4.60
CA ASN A 118 -25.90 -7.46 -4.85
C ASN A 118 -26.43 -7.17 -6.28
N GLY A 119 -25.55 -7.16 -7.28
CA GLY A 119 -25.90 -6.87 -8.68
C GLY A 119 -25.94 -5.39 -9.04
N GLU A 120 -25.67 -4.48 -8.09
CA GLU A 120 -25.53 -3.05 -8.34
C GLU A 120 -24.05 -2.66 -8.44
N SER A 121 -23.73 -1.81 -9.42
CA SER A 121 -22.39 -1.27 -9.58
C SER A 121 -22.25 0.05 -8.83
N LYS A 122 -21.20 0.15 -8.01
CA LYS A 122 -20.81 1.38 -7.31
C LYS A 122 -19.37 1.72 -7.70
N ARG A 123 -19.09 3.00 -7.91
CA ARG A 123 -17.72 3.50 -8.11
C ARG A 123 -17.21 4.06 -6.79
N ILE A 124 -16.01 3.64 -6.40
CA ILE A 124 -15.28 4.18 -5.26
C ILE A 124 -14.11 4.99 -5.82
N GLY A 125 -14.06 6.28 -5.47
CA GLY A 125 -13.00 7.18 -5.87
C GLY A 125 -11.62 6.75 -5.37
N ILE A 126 -10.60 7.05 -6.16
CA ILE A 126 -9.20 6.99 -5.74
C ILE A 126 -8.73 8.41 -5.55
N THR A 127 -8.25 8.75 -4.36
CA THR A 127 -7.67 10.07 -4.09
C THR A 127 -6.35 10.23 -4.84
N ARG A 128 -5.47 9.23 -4.70
CA ARG A 128 -4.11 9.24 -5.24
C ARG A 128 -3.51 7.84 -5.30
N ALA A 129 -2.48 7.69 -6.12
CA ALA A 129 -1.51 6.61 -5.95
C ALA A 129 -0.09 7.10 -6.19
N HIS A 130 0.86 6.65 -5.37
CA HIS A 130 2.22 7.16 -5.39
C HIS A 130 3.27 6.09 -5.22
N MET A 131 4.44 6.30 -5.85
CA MET A 131 5.56 5.37 -5.74
C MET A 131 6.33 5.60 -4.45
N GLU A 132 6.74 4.52 -3.81
CA GLU A 132 7.64 4.59 -2.67
C GLU A 132 8.48 3.32 -2.55
N GLU A 133 9.54 3.38 -1.76
CA GLU A 133 10.34 2.21 -1.42
C GLU A 133 9.85 1.52 -0.15
N ASP A 134 9.84 0.19 -0.12
CA ASP A 134 9.52 -0.57 1.09
C ASP A 134 10.67 -0.52 2.10
N ALA A 135 10.31 -0.75 3.37
CA ALA A 135 11.25 -0.98 4.44
C ALA A 135 11.73 -2.45 4.48
N GLY A 136 12.75 -2.73 5.28
CA GLY A 136 13.21 -4.08 5.55
C GLY A 136 12.22 -4.88 6.40
N LYS A 137 12.71 -5.94 7.03
CA LYS A 137 11.95 -6.79 7.94
C LYS A 137 12.66 -6.87 9.28
N SER A 138 11.93 -6.54 10.34
CA SER A 138 12.32 -6.80 11.72
C SER A 138 11.68 -8.10 12.22
N THR A 139 12.47 -9.00 12.80
CA THR A 139 12.00 -10.22 13.46
C THR A 139 12.39 -10.18 14.93
N HIS A 140 11.44 -10.49 15.81
CA HIS A 140 11.63 -10.51 17.26
C HIS A 140 11.59 -11.97 17.73
N PRO A 141 12.75 -12.62 17.96
CA PRO A 141 12.76 -14.01 18.39
C PRO A 141 12.11 -14.17 19.77
N GLU A 142 11.33 -15.24 19.95
CA GLU A 142 10.63 -15.49 21.21
C GLU A 142 11.62 -15.66 22.37
N GLY A 143 11.34 -15.01 23.50
CA GLY A 143 12.15 -15.07 24.71
C GLY A 143 13.48 -14.28 24.65
N GLN A 144 13.72 -13.50 23.59
CA GLN A 144 14.91 -12.67 23.44
C GLN A 144 14.60 -11.18 23.65
N ASP A 145 15.61 -10.41 24.05
CA ASP A 145 15.55 -8.95 24.25
C ASP A 145 16.10 -8.14 23.06
N TYR A 146 16.37 -8.81 21.94
CA TYR A 146 16.90 -8.21 20.72
C TYR A 146 16.00 -8.46 19.50
N SER A 147 16.26 -7.69 18.44
CA SER A 147 15.58 -7.83 17.15
C SER A 147 16.60 -8.14 16.05
N LEU A 148 16.20 -8.94 15.07
CA LEU A 148 16.99 -9.26 13.89
C LEU A 148 16.45 -8.46 12.69
N VAL A 149 17.32 -7.72 12.02
CA VAL A 149 16.96 -6.90 10.85
C VAL A 149 17.47 -7.57 9.57
N ASP A 150 16.54 -7.80 8.65
CA ASP A 150 16.82 -8.23 7.28
C ASP A 150 16.42 -7.12 6.29
N LEU A 151 17.41 -6.56 5.60
CA LEU A 151 17.23 -5.46 4.65
C LEU A 151 17.06 -5.93 3.21
N ASN A 152 16.90 -7.24 2.96
CA ASN A 152 16.61 -7.79 1.65
C ASN A 152 15.43 -7.06 0.95
N ARG A 153 14.37 -6.73 1.70
CA ARG A 153 13.19 -6.02 1.19
C ARG A 153 13.36 -4.50 1.11
N ALA A 154 14.32 -3.91 1.84
CA ALA A 154 14.50 -2.46 1.84
C ALA A 154 14.82 -1.96 0.43
N GLY A 155 14.04 -1.00 -0.08
CA GLY A 155 14.19 -0.50 -1.46
C GLY A 155 13.25 -1.14 -2.49
N THR A 156 12.47 -2.17 -2.12
CA THR A 156 11.47 -2.79 -3.01
C THR A 156 10.47 -1.74 -3.50
N PRO A 157 10.12 -1.67 -4.81
CA PRO A 157 9.17 -0.68 -5.29
C PRO A 157 7.74 -0.99 -4.87
N LEU A 158 7.09 -0.01 -4.26
CA LEU A 158 5.68 -0.02 -3.92
C LEU A 158 4.94 1.06 -4.70
N LEU A 159 3.66 0.82 -4.93
CA LEU A 159 2.66 1.83 -5.28
C LEU A 159 1.62 1.85 -4.15
N GLU A 160 1.58 2.92 -3.37
CA GLU A 160 0.57 3.12 -2.34
C GLU A 160 -0.65 3.79 -2.97
N ILE A 161 -1.79 3.10 -2.94
CA ILE A 161 -3.08 3.53 -3.50
C ILE A 161 -4.01 3.88 -2.36
N VAL A 162 -4.57 5.09 -2.38
CA VAL A 162 -5.45 5.62 -1.33
C VAL A 162 -6.84 5.87 -1.90
N SER A 163 -7.86 5.24 -1.33
CA SER A 163 -9.26 5.46 -1.72
C SER A 163 -9.84 6.72 -1.10
N GLU A 164 -10.87 7.28 -1.74
CA GLU A 164 -11.80 8.19 -1.08
C GLU A 164 -12.57 7.46 0.04
N PRO A 165 -13.05 8.18 1.07
CA PRO A 165 -13.83 7.62 2.16
C PRO A 165 -15.31 7.41 1.76
N GLU A 166 -15.55 6.62 0.70
CA GLU A 166 -16.89 6.40 0.10
C GLU A 166 -17.45 4.99 0.37
N ILE A 167 -16.73 4.19 1.16
CA ILE A 167 -17.12 2.82 1.52
C ILE A 167 -17.94 2.90 2.81
N HIS A 168 -19.10 2.24 2.83
CA HIS A 168 -20.07 2.32 3.94
C HIS A 168 -20.47 0.98 4.56
N SER A 169 -19.86 -0.12 4.11
CA SER A 169 -20.08 -1.43 4.72
C SER A 169 -18.88 -2.36 4.60
N ALA A 170 -18.81 -3.37 5.47
CA ALA A 170 -17.81 -4.43 5.39
C ALA A 170 -17.83 -5.19 4.05
N ALA A 171 -19.03 -5.38 3.48
CA ALA A 171 -19.20 -6.01 2.17
C ALA A 171 -18.61 -5.16 1.05
N GLU A 172 -18.84 -3.84 1.07
CA GLU A 172 -18.22 -2.89 0.14
C GLU A 172 -16.69 -2.87 0.29
N ALA A 173 -16.18 -2.85 1.52
CA ALA A 173 -14.73 -2.86 1.79
C ALA A 173 -14.05 -4.10 1.19
N ARG A 174 -14.66 -5.27 1.38
CA ARG A 174 -14.20 -6.53 0.77
C ARG A 174 -14.28 -6.49 -0.76
N ALA A 175 -15.38 -5.99 -1.32
CA ALA A 175 -15.56 -5.90 -2.76
C ALA A 175 -14.53 -4.94 -3.39
N PHE A 176 -14.25 -3.81 -2.75
CA PHE A 176 -13.21 -2.87 -3.16
C PHE A 176 -11.83 -3.50 -3.14
N ALA A 177 -11.42 -4.13 -2.02
CA ALA A 177 -10.11 -4.77 -1.93
C ALA A 177 -9.92 -5.87 -2.98
N LYS A 178 -10.98 -6.64 -3.27
CA LYS A 178 -10.98 -7.67 -4.32
C LYS A 178 -10.92 -7.05 -5.72
N ALA A 179 -11.68 -6.00 -5.99
CA ALA A 179 -11.69 -5.33 -7.29
C ALA A 179 -10.33 -4.67 -7.57
N LEU A 180 -9.75 -3.99 -6.58
CA LEU A 180 -8.40 -3.41 -6.68
C LEU A 180 -7.34 -4.48 -6.95
N TYR A 181 -7.39 -5.60 -6.21
CA TYR A 181 -6.54 -6.76 -6.47
C TYR A 181 -6.63 -7.24 -7.93
N LEU A 182 -7.84 -7.38 -8.45
CA LEU A 182 -8.06 -7.81 -9.83
C LEU A 182 -7.48 -6.78 -10.80
N GLN A 183 -7.71 -5.49 -10.61
CA GLN A 183 -7.13 -4.45 -11.48
C GLN A 183 -5.60 -4.51 -11.51
N MET A 184 -4.95 -4.60 -10.35
CA MET A 184 -3.47 -4.65 -10.28
C MET A 184 -2.91 -5.93 -10.90
N LYS A 185 -3.60 -7.06 -10.72
CA LYS A 185 -3.21 -8.35 -11.31
C LYS A 185 -3.39 -8.36 -12.83
N TYR A 186 -4.53 -7.92 -13.33
CA TYR A 186 -4.84 -7.94 -14.77
C TYR A 186 -4.13 -6.84 -15.56
N ALA A 187 -3.83 -5.70 -14.93
CA ALA A 187 -2.93 -4.70 -15.50
C ALA A 187 -1.48 -5.20 -15.53
N ASP A 188 -1.18 -6.32 -14.89
CA ASP A 188 0.13 -6.95 -14.92
C ASP A 188 1.21 -6.03 -14.33
N VAL A 189 0.90 -5.38 -13.19
CA VAL A 189 1.82 -4.47 -12.48
C VAL A 189 2.39 -5.05 -11.18
N SER A 190 1.76 -6.11 -10.66
CA SER A 190 2.18 -6.85 -9.48
C SER A 190 1.93 -8.34 -9.68
N GLU A 191 2.69 -9.19 -9.00
CA GLU A 191 2.33 -10.61 -8.84
C GLU A 191 1.03 -10.77 -8.03
N ALA A 192 0.68 -9.75 -7.24
CA ALA A 192 -0.52 -9.71 -6.41
C ALA A 192 -0.67 -10.98 -5.56
N ASP A 193 0.42 -11.47 -4.96
CA ASP A 193 0.36 -12.54 -3.98
C ASP A 193 0.15 -11.95 -2.57
N LEU A 194 -1.05 -12.16 -2.01
CA LEU A 194 -1.38 -11.72 -0.67
C LEU A 194 -0.59 -12.46 0.43
N TYR A 195 -0.22 -13.73 0.18
CA TYR A 195 0.52 -14.53 1.14
C TYR A 195 1.94 -14.00 1.32
N ASN A 196 2.58 -13.66 0.20
CA ASN A 196 3.93 -13.06 0.19
C ASN A 196 3.91 -11.54 0.43
N GLY A 197 2.74 -10.94 0.71
CA GLY A 197 2.62 -9.52 1.03
C GLY A 197 2.84 -8.58 -0.15
N ASN A 198 2.67 -9.05 -1.40
CA ASN A 198 2.76 -8.17 -2.58
C ASN A 198 1.62 -7.15 -2.61
N MET A 199 0.52 -7.40 -1.90
CA MET A 199 -0.49 -6.38 -1.62
C MET A 199 -0.84 -6.43 -0.14
N ARG A 200 -0.76 -5.27 0.52
CA ARG A 200 -1.14 -5.07 1.93
C ARG A 200 -2.24 -4.03 1.99
N PHE A 201 -3.19 -4.21 2.89
CA PHE A 201 -4.30 -3.27 3.08
C PHE A 201 -4.29 -2.71 4.50
N ASP A 202 -4.49 -1.40 4.59
CA ASP A 202 -4.78 -0.69 5.83
C ASP A 202 -6.19 -0.09 5.72
N VAL A 203 -7.01 -0.33 6.75
CA VAL A 203 -8.43 0.04 6.75
C VAL A 203 -8.65 1.15 7.76
N ASN A 204 -9.07 2.31 7.25
CA ASN A 204 -9.43 3.48 8.04
C ASN A 204 -10.94 3.50 8.24
N VAL A 205 -11.41 3.52 9.49
CA VAL A 205 -12.85 3.55 9.83
C VAL A 205 -13.15 4.74 10.72
N SER A 206 -14.21 5.47 10.36
CA SER A 206 -14.87 6.44 11.24
C SER A 206 -16.36 6.12 11.33
N VAL A 207 -16.99 6.45 12.45
CA VAL A 207 -18.43 6.25 12.67
C VAL A 207 -19.05 7.54 13.20
N SER A 208 -20.19 7.94 12.63
CA SER A 208 -20.89 9.17 13.01
C SER A 208 -22.40 9.03 12.93
N LYS A 209 -23.13 9.84 13.71
CA LYS A 209 -24.59 9.99 13.63
C LYS A 209 -25.02 11.06 12.62
N THR A 210 -24.08 11.84 12.12
CA THR A 210 -24.29 12.96 11.20
C THR A 210 -23.41 12.79 9.98
N ASP A 211 -23.53 13.69 9.01
CA ASP A 211 -22.68 13.71 7.81
C ASP A 211 -21.23 14.16 8.10
N THR A 212 -20.92 14.51 9.34
CA THR A 212 -19.56 14.90 9.76
C THR A 212 -18.77 13.65 10.13
N LEU A 213 -17.55 13.50 9.61
CA LEU A 213 -16.69 12.36 9.93
C LEU A 213 -16.40 12.29 11.43
N GLY A 214 -16.52 11.08 11.98
CA GLY A 214 -16.19 10.79 13.38
C GLY A 214 -14.69 10.65 13.61
N THR A 215 -14.31 10.22 14.81
CA THR A 215 -12.91 9.88 15.11
C THR A 215 -12.45 8.72 14.23
N ARG A 216 -11.34 8.92 13.51
CA ARG A 216 -10.74 7.91 12.65
C ARG A 216 -9.95 6.90 13.48
N THR A 217 -10.16 5.62 13.17
CA THR A 217 -9.33 4.50 13.62
C THR A 217 -8.71 3.83 12.41
N GLU A 218 -7.58 3.17 12.59
CA GLU A 218 -6.81 2.56 11.50
C GLU A 218 -6.38 1.15 11.91
N THR A 219 -6.70 0.16 11.08
CA THR A 219 -6.26 -1.23 11.26
C THR A 219 -5.26 -1.58 10.16
N LYS A 220 -4.03 -1.87 10.55
CA LYS A 220 -2.90 -2.08 9.62
C LYS A 220 -2.58 -3.53 9.33
N ASN A 221 -1.82 -3.75 8.25
CA ASN A 221 -1.20 -5.02 7.88
C ASN A 221 -2.19 -6.16 7.61
N LEU A 222 -3.30 -5.87 6.92
CA LEU A 222 -4.29 -6.88 6.56
C LEU A 222 -3.89 -7.59 5.26
N ASN A 223 -3.66 -8.90 5.36
CA ASN A 223 -3.15 -9.73 4.26
C ASN A 223 -4.24 -10.62 3.62
N SER A 224 -5.53 -10.33 3.85
CA SER A 224 -6.62 -11.06 3.18
C SER A 224 -7.89 -10.23 3.09
N PHE A 225 -8.71 -10.46 2.06
CA PHE A 225 -9.99 -9.78 1.89
C PHE A 225 -10.96 -10.06 3.04
N LYS A 226 -10.88 -11.26 3.64
CA LYS A 226 -11.68 -11.61 4.82
C LYS A 226 -11.22 -10.84 6.07
N ALA A 227 -9.93 -10.54 6.19
CA ALA A 227 -9.41 -9.70 7.27
C ALA A 227 -9.86 -8.25 7.09
N VAL A 228 -9.86 -7.72 5.86
CA VAL A 228 -10.45 -6.41 5.53
C VAL A 228 -11.92 -6.35 5.93
N GLU A 229 -12.72 -7.35 5.54
CA GLU A 229 -14.15 -7.43 5.92
C GLU A 229 -14.36 -7.45 7.44
N LYS A 230 -13.52 -8.19 8.17
CA LYS A 230 -13.63 -8.31 9.64
C LYS A 230 -13.12 -7.09 10.40
N ALA A 231 -12.29 -6.25 9.78
CA ALA A 231 -11.76 -5.04 10.41
C ALA A 231 -12.80 -3.92 10.48
N VAL A 232 -13.84 -3.98 9.63
CA VAL A 232 -14.99 -3.06 9.58
C VAL A 232 -16.11 -3.58 10.48
#